data_AF-A0A7V3ZY57-F1
#
_entry.id   AF-A0A7V3ZY57-F1
#
_cell.length_a   1.000
_cell.length_b   1.000
_cell.length_c   1.000
_cell.angle_alpha   90.00
_cell.angle_beta   90.00
_cell.angle_gamma   90.00
#
_symmetry.space_group_name_H-M   'P 1'
#
loop_
_entity.id
_entity.type
_entity.pdbx_description
1 polymer ?
#
loop_
_entity_poly.entity_id
_entity_poly.type
_entity_poly.pdbx_seq_one_letter_code
_entity_poly.pdbx_strand_id
1 'polypeptide(L)'
;MKRIWAPWRMEYIKVANQTKECIFCERKQFVLKETQHAFAMLNLFPYNPGHFMVAPKRHIKETTELTLEEIKEIFELINLGIIALKKEANPEGFNIGVNIGKVAGAGFEGHLHFHIVPRWNGDTNFMPVIGEVKVVPEGIEKTYAKLKKYFENEE
;
A
#
# COMPACT_ATOMS: atom_id res chain seq x y z
N MET A 1 31.05 -9.73 -15.21
CA MET A 1 29.72 -10.03 -14.64
C MET A 1 29.04 -8.71 -14.29
N LYS A 2 27.89 -8.37 -14.89
CA LYS A 2 27.16 -7.13 -14.56
C LYS A 2 26.57 -7.30 -13.16
N ARG A 3 27.00 -6.48 -12.20
CA ARG A 3 26.48 -6.48 -10.82
C ARG A 3 25.25 -5.59 -10.76
N ILE A 4 24.12 -6.14 -10.30
CA ILE A 4 22.90 -5.37 -10.00
C ILE A 4 22.95 -5.06 -8.50
N TRP A 5 22.99 -3.77 -8.17
CA TRP A 5 22.98 -3.30 -6.80
C TRP A 5 21.55 -2.89 -6.43
N ALA A 6 20.99 -3.55 -5.42
CA ALA A 6 19.68 -3.25 -4.85
C ALA A 6 19.81 -2.81 -3.39
N PRO A 7 20.45 -1.66 -3.10
CA PRO A 7 20.79 -1.23 -1.74
C PRO A 7 19.57 -1.11 -0.82
N TRP A 8 18.39 -0.76 -1.35
CA TRP A 8 17.12 -0.75 -0.60
C TRP A 8 16.75 -2.11 0.01
N ARG A 9 17.27 -3.21 -0.55
CA ARG A 9 17.00 -4.57 -0.07
C ARG A 9 17.70 -4.88 1.27
N MET A 10 18.68 -4.09 1.68
CA MET A 10 19.31 -4.26 3.00
C MET A 10 18.41 -3.79 4.14
N GLU A 11 17.60 -2.74 3.93
CA GLU A 11 16.59 -2.33 4.90
C GLU A 11 15.48 -3.38 5.01
N TYR A 12 15.08 -3.96 3.87
CA TYR A 12 14.13 -5.08 3.80
C TYR A 12 14.54 -6.28 4.68
N ILE A 13 15.78 -6.76 4.57
CA ILE A 13 16.26 -7.93 5.33
C ILE A 13 16.27 -7.67 6.84
N LYS A 14 16.50 -6.43 7.25
CA LYS A 14 16.52 -6.03 8.66
C LYS A 14 15.09 -6.01 9.25
N VAL A 15 14.13 -5.47 8.49
CA VAL A 15 12.72 -5.33 8.94
C VAL A 15 12.00 -6.68 8.96
N ALA A 16 12.23 -7.55 7.96
CA ALA A 16 11.56 -8.86 7.86
C ALA A 16 11.80 -9.79 9.06
N ASN A 17 12.87 -9.56 9.84
CA ASN A 17 13.26 -10.37 10.97
C ASN A 17 12.86 -9.79 12.35
N GLN A 18 12.21 -8.62 12.43
CA GLN A 18 12.11 -7.88 13.71
C GLN A 18 10.72 -7.55 14.24
N THR A 19 9.63 -7.64 13.48
CA THR A 19 8.38 -7.06 13.97
C THR A 19 7.47 -8.07 14.67
N LYS A 20 7.56 -8.14 16.01
CA LYS A 20 6.43 -8.56 16.86
C LYS A 20 5.33 -7.50 16.93
N GLU A 21 5.63 -6.27 16.54
CA GLU A 21 4.75 -5.11 16.63
C GLU A 21 3.97 -4.87 15.33
N CYS A 22 2.75 -4.36 15.43
CA CYS A 22 1.87 -4.13 14.28
C CYS A 22 2.26 -2.87 13.51
N ILE A 23 2.70 -3.04 12.26
CA ILE A 23 3.12 -1.93 11.38
C ILE A 23 2.03 -0.85 11.19
N PHE A 24 0.76 -1.26 11.23
CA PHE A 24 -0.40 -0.39 11.08
C PHE A 24 -0.77 0.37 12.36
N CYS A 25 -0.40 -0.16 13.53
CA CYS A 25 -0.55 0.55 14.80
C CYS A 25 0.55 1.59 14.97
N GLU A 26 1.78 1.27 14.55
CA GLU A 26 2.92 2.17 14.72
C GLU A 26 3.01 3.25 13.65
N ARG A 27 2.58 2.94 12.41
CA ARG A 27 2.54 3.90 11.28
C ARG A 27 3.87 4.63 11.05
N LYS A 28 5.00 3.91 11.21
CA LYS A 28 6.34 4.50 11.26
C LYS A 28 6.78 5.23 9.98
N GLN A 29 6.32 4.80 8.80
CA GLN A 29 6.82 5.29 7.52
C GLN A 29 5.74 5.33 6.44
N PHE A 30 5.92 6.25 5.48
CA PHE A 30 5.11 6.37 4.25
C PHE A 30 3.60 6.57 4.44
N VAL A 31 3.20 7.21 5.54
CA VAL A 31 1.79 7.61 5.80
C VAL A 31 1.41 8.79 4.92
N LEU A 32 0.43 8.58 4.05
CA LEU A 32 -0.08 9.59 3.13
C LEU A 32 -1.03 10.54 3.84
N LYS A 33 -2.02 10.02 4.58
CA LYS A 33 -2.99 10.82 5.35
C LYS A 33 -3.54 10.03 6.51
N GLU A 34 -3.86 10.73 7.59
CA GLU A 34 -4.64 10.21 8.71
C GLU A 34 -5.94 11.01 8.84
N THR A 35 -7.02 10.32 9.14
CA THR A 35 -8.31 10.90 9.54
C THR A 35 -8.54 10.58 11.03
N GLN A 36 -9.76 10.71 11.53
CA GLN A 36 -10.05 10.41 12.93
C GLN A 36 -9.97 8.90 13.22
N HIS A 37 -10.48 8.09 12.31
CA HIS A 37 -10.69 6.64 12.46
C HIS A 37 -9.86 5.80 11.49
N ALA A 38 -9.30 6.37 10.42
CA ALA A 38 -8.56 5.63 9.40
C ALA A 38 -7.27 6.34 8.98
N PHE A 39 -6.47 5.66 8.17
CA PHE A 39 -5.28 6.23 7.54
C PHE A 39 -4.94 5.52 6.23
N ALA A 40 -4.21 6.23 5.37
CA ALA A 40 -3.67 5.73 4.11
C ALA A 40 -2.14 5.75 4.16
N MET A 41 -1.49 4.71 3.66
CA MET A 41 -0.02 4.61 3.59
C MET A 41 0.43 3.83 2.36
N LEU A 42 1.66 4.04 1.88
CA LEU A 42 2.20 3.20 0.81
C LEU A 42 2.53 1.79 1.31
N ASN A 43 2.35 0.82 0.42
CA ASN A 43 2.88 -0.51 0.65
C ASN A 43 4.38 -0.52 0.34
N LEU A 44 5.18 -0.98 1.31
CA LEU A 44 6.63 -1.16 1.16
C LEU A 44 6.99 -2.20 0.09
N PHE A 45 6.09 -3.14 -0.17
CA PHE A 45 6.19 -4.19 -1.18
C PHE A 45 5.10 -4.02 -2.25
N PRO A 46 5.22 -2.97 -3.09
CA PRO A 46 4.17 -2.63 -4.03
C PRO A 46 4.06 -3.66 -5.17
N TYR A 47 2.83 -3.99 -5.59
CA TYR A 47 2.62 -4.73 -6.83
C TYR A 47 2.98 -3.87 -8.04
N ASN A 48 2.56 -2.60 -8.01
CA ASN A 48 2.92 -1.57 -8.98
C ASN A 48 3.22 -0.26 -8.23
N PRO A 49 4.02 0.67 -8.81
CA PRO A 49 4.21 1.99 -8.23
C PRO A 49 2.88 2.65 -7.88
N GLY A 50 2.80 3.23 -6.69
CA GLY A 50 1.56 3.82 -6.18
C GLY A 50 0.62 2.82 -5.49
N HIS A 51 1.00 1.55 -5.31
CA HIS A 51 0.27 0.64 -4.44
C HIS A 51 0.24 1.20 -3.01
N PHE A 52 -0.96 1.57 -2.56
CA PHE A 52 -1.20 2.05 -1.21
C PHE A 52 -2.22 1.18 -0.49
N MET A 53 -2.22 1.29 0.83
CA MET A 53 -3.09 0.59 1.74
C MET A 53 -3.91 1.61 2.54
N VAL A 54 -5.15 1.27 2.83
CA VAL A 54 -6.02 2.02 3.76
C VAL A 54 -6.44 1.10 4.88
N ALA A 55 -6.34 1.56 6.12
CA ALA A 55 -6.64 0.75 7.31
C ALA A 55 -7.33 1.59 8.39
N PRO A 56 -8.17 0.98 9.25
CA PRO A 56 -8.64 1.62 10.47
C PRO A 56 -7.47 1.84 11.44
N LYS A 57 -7.54 2.88 12.27
CA LYS A 57 -6.55 3.09 13.34
C LYS A 57 -6.67 2.04 14.45
N ARG A 58 -7.88 1.55 14.69
CA ARG A 58 -8.16 0.48 15.65
C ARG A 58 -7.59 -0.84 15.13
N HIS A 59 -7.00 -1.61 16.04
CA HIS A 59 -6.43 -2.93 15.73
C HIS A 59 -7.56 -3.97 15.68
N ILE A 60 -8.13 -4.14 14.50
CA ILE A 60 -9.13 -5.16 14.20
C ILE A 60 -8.71 -5.97 12.98
N LYS A 61 -9.23 -7.19 12.85
CA LYS A 61 -8.82 -8.12 11.80
C LYS A 61 -9.94 -8.42 10.80
N GLU A 62 -11.20 -8.27 11.18
CA GLU A 62 -12.34 -8.57 10.31
C GLU A 62 -13.04 -7.29 9.84
N THR A 63 -13.58 -7.29 8.63
CA THR A 63 -14.42 -6.19 8.13
C THR A 63 -15.73 -6.06 8.89
N THR A 64 -16.22 -7.15 9.50
CA THR A 64 -17.46 -7.17 10.30
C THR A 64 -17.35 -6.40 11.61
N GLU A 65 -16.13 -6.05 12.02
CA GLU A 65 -15.87 -5.28 13.24
C GLU A 65 -15.91 -3.77 13.00
N LEU A 66 -15.90 -3.31 11.74
CA LEU A 66 -15.84 -1.90 11.40
C LEU A 66 -17.12 -1.14 11.83
N THR A 67 -16.95 0.06 12.37
CA THR A 67 -18.07 1.00 12.57
C THR A 67 -18.43 1.71 11.26
N LEU A 68 -19.60 2.35 11.20
CA LEU A 68 -20.02 3.10 10.02
C LEU A 68 -19.08 4.29 9.74
N GLU A 69 -18.56 4.93 10.79
CA GLU A 69 -17.59 6.02 10.70
C GLU A 69 -16.25 5.52 10.14
N GLU A 70 -15.77 4.37 10.62
CA GLU A 70 -14.55 3.73 10.09
C GLU A 70 -14.73 3.37 8.60
N ILE A 71 -15.88 2.77 8.22
CA ILE A 71 -16.19 2.43 6.82
C ILE A 71 -16.16 3.69 5.96
N LYS A 72 -16.86 4.75 6.39
CA LYS A 72 -16.94 6.01 5.64
C LYS A 72 -15.54 6.57 5.38
N GLU A 73 -14.74 6.75 6.43
CA GLU A 73 -13.41 7.36 6.29
C GLU A 73 -12.44 6.49 5.48
N ILE A 74 -12.53 5.16 5.60
CA ILE A 74 -11.76 4.24 4.75
C ILE A 74 -12.08 4.48 3.28
N PHE A 75 -13.36 4.53 2.91
CA PHE A 75 -13.74 4.72 1.51
C PHE A 75 -13.45 6.14 1.00
N GLU A 76 -13.52 7.17 1.86
CA GLU A 76 -13.07 8.52 1.52
C GLU A 76 -11.57 8.54 1.19
N LEU A 77 -10.73 7.89 2.01
CA LEU A 77 -9.30 7.78 1.76
C LEU A 77 -8.96 6.96 0.51
N ILE A 78 -9.71 5.88 0.24
CA ILE A 78 -9.57 5.09 -1.00
C ILE A 78 -9.85 5.97 -2.21
N ASN A 79 -10.97 6.70 -2.22
CA ASN A 79 -11.36 7.56 -3.33
C ASN A 79 -10.36 8.69 -3.55
N LEU A 80 -9.88 9.32 -2.48
CA LEU A 80 -8.84 10.35 -2.53
C LEU A 80 -7.55 9.80 -3.17
N GLY A 81 -7.10 8.62 -2.76
CA GLY A 81 -5.90 7.99 -3.34
C GLY A 81 -6.06 7.61 -4.81
N ILE A 82 -7.25 7.17 -5.23
CA ILE A 82 -7.57 6.90 -6.65
C ILE A 82 -7.48 8.19 -7.46
N ILE A 83 -8.06 9.30 -6.97
CA ILE A 83 -8.01 10.60 -7.64
C ILE A 83 -6.56 11.08 -7.75
N ALA A 84 -5.78 10.98 -6.67
CA ALA A 84 -4.36 11.34 -6.66
C ALA A 84 -3.56 10.53 -7.69
N LEU A 85 -3.75 9.22 -7.76
CA LEU A 85 -3.06 8.36 -8.73
C LEU A 85 -3.47 8.62 -10.17
N LYS A 86 -4.76 8.90 -10.42
CA LYS A 86 -5.24 9.33 -11.75
C LYS A 86 -4.52 10.60 -12.21
N LYS A 87 -4.38 11.59 -11.33
CA LYS A 87 -3.68 12.85 -11.62
C LYS A 87 -2.18 12.66 -11.81
N GLU A 88 -1.54 11.83 -10.98
CA GLU A 88 -0.08 11.70 -10.97
C GLU A 88 0.49 10.72 -12.01
N ALA A 89 -0.23 9.63 -12.29
CA ALA A 89 0.32 8.49 -13.02
C ALA A 89 -0.60 7.94 -14.12
N ASN A 90 -1.83 8.45 -14.24
CA ASN A 90 -2.82 8.05 -15.25
C ASN A 90 -2.97 6.52 -15.44
N PRO A 91 -3.22 5.72 -14.37
CA PRO A 91 -3.56 4.31 -14.52
C PRO A 91 -4.89 4.12 -15.26
N GLU A 92 -4.97 3.04 -16.02
CA GLU A 92 -6.15 2.65 -16.81
C GLU A 92 -7.19 1.90 -15.96
N GLY A 93 -6.78 1.40 -14.79
CA GLY A 93 -7.67 0.70 -13.87
C GLY A 93 -7.10 0.55 -12.46
N PHE A 94 -7.88 -0.05 -11.58
CA PHE A 94 -7.49 -0.32 -10.20
C PHE A 94 -8.00 -1.69 -9.75
N ASN A 95 -7.19 -2.39 -8.95
CA ASN A 95 -7.69 -3.46 -8.09
C ASN A 95 -7.83 -2.92 -6.67
N ILE A 96 -8.99 -3.13 -6.08
CA ILE A 96 -9.28 -2.81 -4.69
C ILE A 96 -9.70 -4.11 -4.02
N GLY A 97 -9.05 -4.47 -2.92
CA GLY A 97 -9.33 -5.73 -2.26
C GLY A 97 -8.78 -5.80 -0.85
N VAL A 98 -9.24 -6.78 -0.10
CA VAL A 98 -8.80 -7.07 1.25
C VAL A 98 -8.68 -8.57 1.42
N ASN A 99 -7.61 -9.02 2.08
CA ASN A 99 -7.39 -10.42 2.38
C ASN A 99 -7.68 -10.63 3.87
N ILE A 100 -8.66 -11.47 4.18
CA ILE A 100 -9.09 -11.74 5.56
C ILE A 100 -8.66 -13.16 5.94
N GLY A 101 -7.78 -13.25 6.94
CA GLY A 101 -7.20 -14.51 7.41
C GLY A 101 -6.04 -15.02 6.55
N LYS A 102 -5.24 -15.90 7.15
CA LYS A 102 -4.02 -16.48 6.55
C LYS A 102 -4.24 -17.08 5.16
N VAL A 103 -5.29 -17.88 5.03
CA VAL A 103 -5.57 -18.67 3.81
C VAL A 103 -5.95 -17.76 2.64
N ALA A 104 -6.52 -16.58 2.91
CA ALA A 104 -6.81 -15.58 1.89
C ALA A 104 -5.55 -14.82 1.43
N GLY A 105 -4.38 -15.11 1.99
CA GLY A 105 -3.12 -14.43 1.66
C GLY A 105 -2.94 -13.10 2.35
N ALA A 106 -3.47 -12.93 3.57
CA ALA A 106 -3.18 -11.76 4.39
C ALA A 106 -1.69 -11.76 4.78
N GLY A 107 -0.91 -10.83 4.20
CA GLY A 107 0.53 -10.70 4.50
C GLY A 107 0.81 -10.27 5.94
N PHE A 108 -0.17 -9.62 6.58
CA PHE A 108 -0.20 -9.33 8.02
C PHE A 108 -1.60 -9.63 8.55
N GLU A 109 -1.76 -10.71 9.31
CA GLU A 109 -3.07 -11.25 9.68
C GLU A 109 -3.78 -10.45 10.79
N GLY A 110 -3.02 -9.70 11.61
CA GLY A 110 -3.57 -9.09 12.83
C GLY A 110 -4.35 -7.80 12.63
N HIS A 111 -4.17 -7.11 11.50
CA HIS A 111 -4.72 -5.77 11.29
C HIS A 111 -5.28 -5.63 9.87
N LEU A 112 -6.56 -5.32 9.78
CA LEU A 112 -7.32 -5.15 8.54
C LEU A 112 -6.76 -4.03 7.68
N HIS A 113 -6.51 -4.30 6.40
CA HIS A 113 -6.06 -3.28 5.46
C HIS A 113 -6.54 -3.58 4.04
N PHE A 114 -7.02 -2.53 3.38
CA PHE A 114 -7.46 -2.58 2.00
C PHE A 114 -6.28 -2.24 1.10
N HIS A 115 -6.04 -3.07 0.10
CA HIS A 115 -5.05 -2.83 -0.96
C HIS A 115 -5.69 -2.10 -2.12
N ILE A 116 -5.01 -1.05 -2.59
CA ILE A 116 -5.40 -0.29 -3.78
C ILE A 116 -4.20 -0.30 -4.73
N VAL A 117 -4.34 -1.03 -5.82
CA VAL A 117 -3.27 -1.28 -6.78
C VAL A 117 -3.63 -0.62 -8.12
N PRO A 118 -2.93 0.43 -8.55
CA PRO A 118 -3.11 1.00 -9.88
C PRO A 118 -2.64 0.02 -10.96
N ARG A 119 -3.36 -0.04 -12.08
CA ARG A 119 -3.14 -1.00 -13.18
C ARG A 119 -3.00 -0.27 -14.52
N TRP A 120 -2.12 -0.80 -15.37
CA TRP A 120 -1.96 -0.39 -16.76
C TRP A 120 -2.05 -1.62 -17.65
N ASN A 121 -2.48 -1.42 -18.90
CA ASN A 121 -2.45 -2.52 -19.86
C ASN A 121 -1.00 -2.97 -20.08
N GLY A 122 -0.72 -4.26 -19.89
CA GLY A 122 0.63 -4.81 -20.00
C GLY A 122 1.59 -4.51 -18.83
N ASP A 123 1.08 -4.08 -17.66
CA ASP A 123 1.92 -3.82 -16.47
C ASP A 123 2.61 -5.07 -15.87
N THR A 124 2.22 -6.24 -16.35
CA THR A 124 2.81 -7.53 -16.00
C THR A 124 3.40 -8.13 -17.26
N ASN A 125 4.70 -8.39 -17.23
CA ASN A 125 5.45 -9.02 -18.30
C ASN A 125 5.89 -10.44 -17.87
N PHE A 126 6.80 -11.06 -18.61
CA PHE A 126 7.26 -12.43 -18.34
C PHE A 126 8.14 -12.54 -17.08
N MET A 127 8.71 -11.44 -16.58
CA MET A 127 9.72 -11.47 -15.49
C MET A 127 9.22 -12.10 -14.18
N PRO A 128 8.00 -11.81 -13.69
CA PRO A 128 7.48 -12.45 -12.48
C PRO A 128 7.25 -13.96 -12.64
N VAL A 129 6.94 -14.41 -13.86
CA VAL A 129 6.61 -15.82 -14.14
C VAL A 129 7.87 -16.66 -14.34
N ILE A 130 8.84 -16.16 -15.11
CA ILE A 130 10.05 -16.92 -15.46
C ILE A 130 11.17 -16.69 -14.45
N GLY A 131 11.30 -15.45 -13.97
CA GLY A 131 12.43 -15.03 -13.13
C GLY A 131 12.06 -14.81 -11.67
N GLU A 132 10.79 -14.95 -11.28
CA GLU A 132 10.29 -14.64 -9.93
C GLU A 132 10.68 -13.21 -9.47
N VAL A 133 10.80 -12.29 -10.44
CA VAL A 133 11.24 -10.91 -10.21
C VAL A 133 10.19 -9.94 -10.74
N LYS A 134 9.71 -9.04 -9.87
CA LYS A 134 8.87 -7.91 -10.26
C LYS A 134 9.74 -6.67 -10.46
N VAL A 135 9.58 -6.01 -11.61
CA VAL A 135 10.23 -4.74 -11.91
C VAL A 135 9.30 -3.61 -11.48
N VAL A 136 9.74 -2.81 -10.51
CA VAL A 136 9.03 -1.61 -10.05
C VAL A 136 9.83 -0.40 -10.53
N PRO A 137 9.34 0.39 -11.50
CA PRO A 137 10.14 1.40 -12.19
C PRO A 137 10.41 2.68 -11.39
N GLU A 138 9.66 2.94 -10.32
CA GLU A 138 9.84 4.11 -9.46
C GLU A 138 10.08 3.69 -8.01
N GLY A 139 11.08 4.30 -7.36
CA GLY A 139 11.37 4.09 -5.94
C GLY A 139 10.25 4.59 -5.04
N ILE A 140 10.12 3.99 -3.85
CA ILE A 140 9.02 4.27 -2.92
C ILE A 140 9.06 5.70 -2.38
N GLU A 141 10.24 6.25 -2.10
CA GLU A 141 10.40 7.60 -1.57
C GLU A 141 9.93 8.66 -2.56
N LYS A 142 10.24 8.45 -3.84
CA LYS A 142 9.79 9.34 -4.93
C LYS A 142 8.29 9.23 -5.14
N THR A 143 7.74 8.00 -5.13
CA THR A 143 6.30 7.76 -5.19
C THR A 143 5.58 8.43 -4.03
N TYR A 144 6.14 8.31 -2.81
CA TYR A 144 5.60 8.91 -1.59
C TYR A 144 5.55 10.42 -1.69
N ALA A 145 6.66 11.09 -2.04
CA ALA A 145 6.72 12.54 -2.17
C ALA A 145 5.69 13.07 -3.19
N LYS A 146 5.54 12.38 -4.32
CA LYS A 146 4.57 12.72 -5.35
C LYS A 146 3.12 12.59 -4.89
N LEU A 147 2.79 11.53 -4.15
CA LEU A 147 1.42 11.31 -3.72
C LEU A 147 1.06 12.16 -2.51
N LYS A 148 1.98 12.35 -1.57
CA LYS A 148 1.77 13.10 -0.32
C LYS A 148 1.17 14.48 -0.56
N LYS A 149 1.62 15.20 -1.60
CA LYS A 149 1.11 16.53 -1.98
C LYS A 149 -0.40 16.56 -2.26
N TYR A 150 -1.00 15.47 -2.75
CA TYR A 150 -2.45 15.43 -3.01
C TYR A 150 -3.28 15.22 -1.74
N PHE A 151 -2.67 14.62 -0.72
CA PHE A 151 -3.34 14.36 0.55
C PHE A 151 -3.30 15.58 1.50
N GLU A 152 -2.35 16.50 1.29
CA GLU A 152 -2.18 17.73 2.06
C GLU A 152 -3.00 18.93 1.51
N ASN A 153 -3.37 18.93 0.23
CA ASN A 153 -3.96 20.09 -0.45
C ASN A 153 -5.50 20.06 -0.61
N GLU A 154 -6.18 19.10 0.01
CA GLU A 154 -7.66 19.07 0.06
C GLU A 154 -8.11 19.27 1.52
N GLU A 155 -8.32 20.55 1.87
CA GLU A 155 -9.26 21.05 2.89
C GLU A 155 -10.51 21.60 2.18
#